data_AF-A0A1W0ABL9-F1
#
_entry.id   AF-A0A1W0ABL9-F1
#
_cell.length_a   1.000
_cell.length_b   1.000
_cell.length_c   1.000
_cell.angle_alpha   90.00
_cell.angle_beta   90.00
_cell.angle_gamma   90.00
#
_symmetry.space_group_name_H-M   'P 1'
#
loop_
_entity.id
_entity.type
_entity.pdbx_description
1 polymer ?
#
loop_
_entity_poly.entity_id
_entity_poly.type
_entity_poly.pdbx_seq_one_letter_code
_entity_poly.pdbx_strand_id
1 'polypeptide(L)' 'MNGMELLTGPPTTCKVSSVLNRDRKQYGPQHLFDGLNDTCWNSDQGSSQQVWLSFNRTVMIKRIELMFQGGFVGEE' A
#
# COMPACT_ATOMS: atom_id res chain seq x y z
N MET A 1 -9.99 5.72 25.24
CA MET A 1 -10.32 4.76 24.17
C MET A 1 -9.02 4.06 23.80
N ASN A 2 -8.91 2.76 24.08
CA ASN A 2 -7.68 2.00 23.84
C ASN A 2 -7.24 2.18 22.38
N GLY A 3 -6.00 2.66 22.23
CA GLY A 3 -5.46 3.18 20.99
C GLY A 3 -5.52 2.18 19.85
N MET A 4 -5.98 2.65 18.70
CA MET A 4 -5.87 1.91 17.45
C MET A 4 -4.40 1.94 17.02
N GLU A 5 -3.76 0.78 16.93
CA GLU A 5 -2.39 0.67 16.43
C GLU A 5 -2.42 0.58 14.92
N LEU A 6 -1.60 1.39 14.25
CA LEU A 6 -1.36 1.25 12.82
C LEU A 6 -0.51 0.00 12.60
N LEU A 7 -1.03 -0.97 11.83
CA LEU A 7 -0.37 -2.26 11.62
C LEU A 7 0.70 -2.23 10.50
N THR A 8 1.33 -1.09 10.26
CA THR A 8 2.37 -0.89 9.24
C THR A 8 3.77 -0.89 9.88
N GLY A 9 4.82 -1.15 9.09
CA GLY A 9 6.20 -1.26 9.60
C GLY A 9 6.47 -2.56 10.39
N PRO A 10 7.70 -2.77 10.89
CA PRO A 10 8.09 -4.03 11.53
C PRO A 10 7.17 -4.41 12.72
N PRO A 11 6.72 -5.68 12.83
CA PRO A 11 7.12 -6.83 12.02
C PRO A 11 6.29 -7.02 10.73
N THR A 12 5.35 -6.12 10.39
CA THR A 12 4.60 -6.17 9.14
C THR A 12 5.52 -5.93 7.94
N THR A 13 5.45 -6.80 6.93
CA THR A 13 6.10 -6.58 5.64
C THR A 13 5.08 -6.30 4.54
N CYS A 14 5.48 -5.52 3.54
CA CYS A 14 4.64 -5.15 2.41
C CYS A 14 5.29 -5.60 1.09
N LYS A 15 4.50 -6.23 0.22
CA LYS A 15 4.87 -6.55 -1.16
C LYS A 15 3.82 -5.99 -2.11
N VAL A 16 4.23 -5.65 -3.32
CA VAL A 16 3.36 -5.19 -4.40
C VAL A 16 3.62 -5.99 -5.66
N SER A 17 2.60 -6.17 -6.49
CA SER A 17 2.65 -7.02 -7.69
C SER A 17 3.59 -6.45 -8.75
N SER A 18 3.57 -5.13 -8.91
CA SER A 18 4.40 -4.40 -9.86
C SER A 18 4.64 -2.97 -9.37
N VAL A 19 5.51 -2.25 -10.08
CA VAL A 19 5.77 -0.82 -9.86
C VAL A 19 5.86 -0.18 -11.24
N LEU A 20 5.17 0.93 -11.45
CA LEU A 20 5.15 1.68 -12.71
C LEU A 20 6.58 1.94 -13.21
N ASN A 21 6.85 1.55 -14.46
CA ASN A 21 8.17 1.67 -15.10
C ASN A 21 9.32 1.01 -14.33
N ARG A 22 9.03 0.10 -13.39
CA ARG A 22 9.98 -0.47 -12.41
C ARG A 22 10.69 0.59 -11.56
N ASP A 23 10.20 1.83 -11.54
CA ASP A 23 10.79 2.93 -10.77
C ASP A 23 10.33 2.84 -9.31
N ARG A 24 11.05 2.00 -8.56
CA ARG A 24 10.82 1.84 -7.12
C ARG A 24 11.13 3.08 -6.32
N LYS A 25 11.87 4.06 -6.86
CA LYS A 25 12.19 5.28 -6.11
C LYS A 25 11.02 6.25 -6.12
N GLN A 26 10.32 6.36 -7.25
CA GLN A 26 9.22 7.30 -7.43
C GLN A 26 7.85 6.68 -7.12
N TYR A 27 7.65 5.39 -7.42
CA TYR A 27 6.34 4.73 -7.35
C TYR A 27 6.32 3.50 -6.45
N GLY A 28 7.34 3.33 -5.61
CA GLY A 28 7.52 2.13 -4.80
C GLY A 28 6.55 2.00 -3.62
N PRO A 29 6.43 0.79 -3.03
CA PRO A 29 5.52 0.51 -1.92
C PRO A 29 5.84 1.27 -0.63
N GLN A 30 7.02 1.89 -0.50
CA GLN A 30 7.32 2.76 0.64
C GLN A 30 6.36 3.96 0.71
N HIS A 31 5.78 4.37 -0.42
CA HIS A 31 4.82 5.48 -0.50
C HIS A 31 3.40 5.10 -0.07
N LEU A 32 3.13 3.82 0.28
CA LEU A 32 1.86 3.43 0.89
C LEU A 32 1.74 3.87 2.35
N PHE A 33 2.88 4.15 3.01
CA PHE A 33 2.94 4.34 4.47
C PHE A 33 3.78 5.55 4.91
N ASP A 34 4.22 6.41 3.98
CA ASP A 34 5.04 7.59 4.30
C ASP A 34 4.22 8.77 4.85
N GLY A 35 2.88 8.70 4.76
CA GLY A 35 1.97 9.70 5.28
C GLY A 35 1.96 11.01 4.49
N LEU A 36 2.52 11.02 3.28
CA LEU A 36 2.57 12.19 2.42
C LEU A 36 1.43 12.11 1.39
N ASN A 37 0.72 13.22 1.18
CA ASN A 37 -0.40 13.25 0.23
C ASN A 37 0.05 13.27 -1.24
N ASP A 38 1.32 13.62 -1.48
CA ASP A 38 1.88 13.85 -2.83
C ASP A 38 2.60 12.60 -3.38
N THR A 39 2.68 11.52 -2.61
CA THR A 39 3.30 10.26 -3.01
C THR A 39 2.29 9.13 -2.91
N CYS A 40 2.41 8.14 -3.79
CA CYS A 40 1.68 6.88 -3.68
C CYS A 40 2.44 5.74 -4.36
N TRP A 41 1.98 4.52 -4.15
CA TRP A 41 2.40 3.38 -4.98
C TRP A 41 1.59 3.38 -6.28
N ASN A 42 2.29 3.26 -7.41
CA ASN A 42 1.67 3.07 -8.72
C ASN A 42 2.08 1.70 -9.24
N SER A 43 1.09 0.87 -9.58
CA SER A 43 1.35 -0.35 -10.33
C SER A 43 1.75 -0.05 -11.77
N ASP A 44 2.39 -1.01 -12.41
CA ASP A 44 2.52 -1.03 -13.87
C ASP A 44 1.17 -1.41 -14.52
N GLN A 45 1.10 -1.36 -15.85
CA GLN A 45 -0.06 -1.80 -16.61
C GLN A 45 -0.32 -3.31 -16.45
N GLY A 46 -1.58 -3.72 -16.63
CA GLY A 46 -2.02 -5.11 -16.61
C GLY A 46 -3.06 -5.40 -15.53
N SER A 47 -3.93 -6.38 -15.79
CA SER A 47 -5.05 -6.75 -14.91
C SER A 47 -4.58 -7.32 -13.57
N SER A 48 -5.32 -7.00 -12.50
CA SER A 48 -5.18 -7.58 -11.16
C SER A 48 -3.88 -7.23 -10.42
N GLN A 49 -3.64 -5.94 -10.21
CA GLN A 49 -2.54 -5.46 -9.36
C GLN A 49 -2.90 -5.54 -7.88
N GLN A 50 -1.93 -5.86 -7.03
CA GLN A 50 -2.17 -6.28 -5.64
C GLN A 50 -1.11 -5.72 -4.68
N VAL A 51 -1.55 -5.42 -3.46
CA VAL A 51 -0.72 -5.13 -2.29
C VAL A 51 -0.91 -6.26 -1.29
N TRP A 52 0.18 -6.86 -0.82
CA TRP A 52 0.17 -7.89 0.23
C TRP A 52 0.83 -7.37 1.50
N LEU A 53 0.08 -7.41 2.59
CA LEU A 53 0.57 -7.16 3.94
C LEU A 53 0.70 -8.48 4.70
N SER A 54 1.93 -8.81 5.12
CA SER A 54 2.19 -9.93 6.01
C SER A 54 2.51 -9.40 7.40
N PHE A 55 1.57 -9.52 8.35
CA PHE A 55 1.73 -8.96 9.69
C PHE A 55 2.81 -9.66 10.54
N ASN A 56 3.14 -10.90 10.20
CA ASN A 56 4.12 -11.75 10.91
C ASN A 56 3.86 -11.86 12.43
N ARG A 57 2.59 -11.67 12.81
CA ARG A 57 2.04 -11.82 14.15
C ARG A 57 0.53 -12.00 14.04
N THR A 58 -0.11 -12.58 15.04
CA THR A 58 -1.57 -12.59 15.12
C THR A 58 -2.06 -11.16 15.37
N VAL A 59 -2.96 -10.68 14.51
CA VAL A 59 -3.58 -9.36 14.64
C VAL A 59 -5.09 -9.48 14.54
N MET A 60 -5.79 -8.52 15.13
CA MET A 60 -7.22 -8.31 14.89
C MET A 60 -7.39 -7.08 14.01
N ILE A 61 -7.76 -7.29 12.75
CA ILE A 61 -8.03 -6.19 11.82
C ILE A 61 -9.38 -5.59 12.18
N LYS A 62 -9.38 -4.31 12.55
CA LYS A 62 -10.62 -3.56 12.88
C LYS A 62 -11.08 -2.63 11.77
N ARG A 63 -10.16 -2.21 10.91
CA ARG A 63 -10.41 -1.24 9.85
C ARG A 63 -9.31 -1.32 8.80
N ILE A 64 -9.67 -1.01 7.56
CA ILE A 64 -8.76 -0.73 6.46
C ILE A 64 -9.14 0.65 5.93
N GLU A 65 -8.15 1.53 5.78
CA GLU A 65 -8.33 2.86 5.18
C GLU A 65 -7.46 2.94 3.93
N LEU A 66 -8.08 3.34 2.82
CA LEU A 66 -7.42 3.45 1.52
C LEU A 66 -7.64 4.87 1.00
N MET A 67 -6.56 5.51 0.56
CA MET A 67 -6.60 6.79 -0.14
C MET A 67 -6.02 6.60 -1.53
N PHE A 68 -6.73 7.08 -2.54
CA PHE A 68 -6.28 7.03 -3.93
C PHE A 68 -5.87 8.43 -4.36
N GLN A 69 -4.71 8.55 -5.01
CA GLN A 69 -4.33 9.78 -5.69
C GLN A 69 -5.16 9.87 -6.99
N GLY A 70 -5.91 10.96 -7.15
CA GLY A 70 -6.96 11.06 -8.17
C GLY A 70 -6.47 10.97 -9.61
N GLY A 71 -7.31 10.39 -10.49
CA GLY A 71 -7.20 10.52 -11.95
C GLY A 71 -7.68 9.30 -12.73
N PHE A 72 -7.29 8.10 -12.31
CA PHE A 72 -7.67 6.84 -12.96
C PHE A 72 -7.63 5.69 -11.94
N VAL A 73 -8.72 4.94 -11.85
CA VAL A 73 -8.75 3.56 -11.34
C VAL A 73 -8.88 2.67 -12.57
N GLY A 74 -8.20 1.52 -12.60
CA GLY A 74 -8.37 0.57 -13.71
C GLY A 74 -9.84 0.20 -13.85
N GLU A 75 -10.41 0.45 -15.03
CA GLU A 75 -11.71 -0.10 -15.41
C GLU A 75 -11.54 -1.57 -15.78
N GLU A 76 -12.57 -2.38 -15.52
CA GLU A 76 -12.61 -3.80 -15.94
C GLU A 76 -12.58 -3.96 -17.46
#